data_AF-A0A4U0H161-F1
#
_entry.id   AF-A0A4U0H161-F1
#
_cell.length_a   1.000
_cell.length_b   1.000
_cell.length_c   1.000
_cell.angle_alpha   90.00
_cell.angle_beta   90.00
_cell.angle_gamma   90.00
#
_symmetry.space_group_name_H-M   'P 1'
#
loop_
_entity.id
_entity.type
_entity.pdbx_description
1 polymer ?
#
loop_
_entity_poly.entity_id
_entity_poly.type
_entity_poly.pdbx_seq_one_letter_code
_entity_poly.pdbx_strand_id
1 'polypeptide(L)'
;MSSKRRNNVLLEMAGLTESEHGKSRERINLPVAEDSNPHAGQFTLAEQGTLAVVGMVRNASADEDARTARWQAQEVVAYLFRTALPIDEAATLLAIDSEQVLRRVEAGTLLAISSNGQVRIPALQFDHGAEVPNLSDVLRALPQGMDAVEVLSWWVTPNEDLAGGVSPREFLLQGGDVRAVLRYAMDTFQ
;
A
#
# COMPACT_ATOMS: atom_id res chain seq x y z
N MET A 1 0.82 10.39 11.08
CA MET A 1 -0.39 10.11 10.28
C MET A 1 -0.78 8.64 10.40
N SER A 2 -2.06 8.34 10.62
CA SER A 2 -2.54 6.98 10.92
C SER A 2 -2.51 6.06 9.69
N SER A 3 -2.00 4.83 9.85
CA SER A 3 -1.96 3.78 8.82
C SER A 3 -3.31 3.55 8.11
N LYS A 4 -4.41 3.90 8.80
CA LYS A 4 -5.79 3.76 8.32
C LYS A 4 -6.10 4.62 7.08
N ARG A 5 -5.54 5.83 6.95
CA ARG A 5 -5.80 6.69 5.76
C ARG A 5 -5.12 6.15 4.49
N ARG A 6 -3.94 5.54 4.60
CA ARG A 6 -3.17 5.01 3.47
C ARG A 6 -3.90 3.84 2.79
N ASN A 7 -4.41 2.92 3.59
CA ASN A 7 -5.13 1.77 3.08
C ASN A 7 -6.46 2.17 2.41
N ASN A 8 -7.13 3.23 2.88
CA ASN A 8 -8.44 3.61 2.35
C ASN A 8 -8.43 3.97 0.86
N VAL A 9 -7.42 4.72 0.40
CA VAL A 9 -7.38 5.19 -1.00
C VAL A 9 -7.10 4.07 -1.99
N LEU A 10 -6.22 3.13 -1.65
CA LEU A 10 -5.98 1.96 -2.49
C LEU A 10 -7.20 1.03 -2.55
N LEU A 11 -7.99 0.97 -1.47
CA LEU A 11 -9.26 0.23 -1.49
C LEU A 11 -10.29 0.90 -2.39
N GLU A 12 -10.40 2.22 -2.35
CA GLU A 12 -11.28 2.96 -3.27
C GLU A 12 -10.88 2.74 -4.73
N MET A 13 -9.57 2.79 -5.05
CA MET A 13 -9.07 2.45 -6.39
C MET A 13 -9.32 1.00 -6.78
N ALA A 14 -9.33 0.08 -5.80
CA ALA A 14 -9.70 -1.32 -6.00
C ALA A 14 -11.21 -1.54 -6.18
N GLY A 15 -12.03 -0.49 -6.07
CA GLY A 15 -13.49 -0.55 -6.14
C GLY A 15 -14.17 -0.99 -4.84
N LEU A 16 -13.44 -0.99 -3.72
CA LEU A 16 -13.88 -1.44 -2.41
C LEU A 16 -14.15 -0.23 -1.50
N THR A 17 -15.28 0.45 -1.71
CA THR A 17 -15.70 1.52 -0.80
C THR A 17 -16.21 0.93 0.52
N GLU A 18 -16.07 1.68 1.63
CA GLU A 18 -16.47 1.24 2.98
C GLU A 18 -17.93 0.72 3.06
N SER A 19 -18.79 1.10 2.11
CA SER A 19 -20.19 0.68 2.02
C SER A 19 -20.43 -0.80 1.65
N GLU A 20 -19.40 -1.54 1.22
CA GLU A 20 -19.52 -2.97 0.88
C GLU A 20 -19.14 -3.92 2.04
N HIS A 21 -18.65 -3.39 3.18
CA HIS A 21 -18.30 -4.23 4.35
C HIS A 21 -19.52 -4.96 4.97
N GLY A 22 -20.74 -4.55 4.64
CA GLY A 22 -21.97 -5.18 5.10
C GLY A 22 -22.51 -6.31 4.22
N LYS A 23 -22.14 -6.38 2.92
CA LYS A 23 -22.89 -7.20 1.94
C LYS A 23 -22.18 -8.47 1.46
N SER A 24 -20.87 -8.59 1.63
CA SER A 24 -20.11 -9.80 1.25
C SER A 24 -20.13 -10.93 2.31
N ARG A 25 -20.99 -10.84 3.33
CA ARG A 25 -21.00 -11.75 4.50
C ARG A 25 -21.57 -13.15 4.24
N GLU A 26 -22.03 -13.49 3.03
CA GLU A 26 -22.86 -14.71 2.85
C GLU A 26 -22.41 -15.72 1.77
N ARG A 27 -21.16 -15.70 1.26
CA ARG A 27 -20.80 -16.67 0.19
C ARG A 27 -19.47 -17.42 0.29
N ILE A 28 -18.81 -17.45 1.44
CA ILE A 28 -17.64 -18.32 1.65
C ILE A 28 -17.70 -19.00 3.01
N ASN A 29 -18.46 -20.10 3.07
CA ASN A 29 -18.33 -21.07 4.14
C ASN A 29 -17.09 -21.93 3.87
N LEU A 30 -15.93 -21.48 4.35
CA LEU A 30 -14.73 -22.32 4.42
C LEU A 30 -14.59 -22.82 5.86
N PRO A 31 -14.51 -24.14 6.11
CA PRO A 31 -14.34 -24.65 7.46
C PRO A 31 -13.02 -24.14 8.06
N VAL A 32 -13.11 -23.39 9.15
CA VAL A 32 -11.97 -23.05 10.00
C VAL A 32 -11.49 -24.36 10.62
N ALA A 33 -10.29 -24.80 10.25
CA ALA A 33 -9.59 -25.84 10.99
C ALA A 33 -9.25 -25.29 12.38
N GLU A 34 -9.83 -25.89 13.41
CA GLU A 34 -9.45 -25.68 14.81
C GLU A 34 -8.02 -26.17 15.01
N ASP A 35 -7.05 -25.25 14.98
CA ASP A 35 -5.71 -25.54 15.47
C ASP A 35 -5.69 -25.38 16.99
N SER A 36 -5.62 -26.51 17.68
CA SER A 36 -5.61 -26.62 19.14
C SER A 36 -4.28 -26.11 19.69
N ASN A 37 -4.23 -24.85 20.14
CA ASN A 37 -3.11 -24.35 20.94
C ASN A 37 -3.45 -24.37 22.45
N PRO A 38 -2.80 -25.20 23.28
CA PRO A 38 -3.19 -25.48 24.66
C PRO A 38 -2.72 -24.44 25.71
N HIS A 39 -2.46 -23.19 25.34
CA HIS A 39 -2.08 -22.13 26.30
C HIS A 39 -3.20 -21.11 26.56
N ALA A 40 -4.45 -21.58 26.62
CA ALA A 40 -5.56 -20.82 27.17
C ALA A 40 -5.61 -21.01 28.69
N GLY A 41 -5.09 -20.02 29.43
CA GLY A 41 -5.41 -19.84 30.84
C GLY A 41 -4.22 -19.98 31.77
N GLN A 42 -3.65 -18.83 32.14
CA GLN A 42 -3.20 -18.51 33.51
C GLN A 42 -2.59 -17.09 33.48
N PHE A 43 -3.44 -16.07 33.49
CA PHE A 43 -3.04 -14.77 34.02
C PHE A 43 -3.84 -14.56 35.30
N THR A 44 -3.11 -14.43 36.39
CA THR A 44 -3.67 -14.38 37.74
C THR A 44 -4.33 -13.03 38.00
N LEU A 45 -5.29 -12.99 38.92
CA LEU A 45 -6.15 -11.83 39.21
C LEU A 45 -5.35 -10.55 39.57
N ALA A 46 -4.09 -10.69 39.97
CA ALA A 46 -3.17 -9.59 40.26
C ALA A 46 -2.62 -8.89 39.00
N GLU A 47 -2.48 -9.61 37.87
CA GLU A 47 -1.96 -9.05 36.62
C GLU A 47 -3.02 -8.22 35.88
N GLN A 48 -4.31 -8.50 36.13
CA GLN A 48 -5.44 -7.74 35.57
C GLN A 48 -5.59 -6.33 36.17
N GLY A 49 -5.06 -6.10 37.39
CA GLY A 49 -5.10 -4.78 38.04
C GLY A 49 -4.14 -3.75 37.41
N THR A 50 -3.02 -4.20 36.86
CA THR A 50 -1.97 -3.32 36.32
C THR A 50 -2.30 -2.82 34.89
N LEU A 51 -3.06 -3.59 34.10
CA LEU A 51 -3.45 -3.22 32.74
C LEU A 51 -4.58 -2.18 32.66
N ALA A 52 -5.40 -2.06 33.71
CA ALA A 52 -6.43 -1.01 33.80
C ALA A 52 -5.81 0.39 34.02
N VAL A 53 -4.62 0.47 34.61
CA VAL A 53 -3.91 1.73 34.89
C VAL A 53 -3.29 2.34 33.62
N VAL A 54 -3.05 1.55 32.58
CA VAL A 54 -2.44 2.01 31.30
C VAL A 54 -3.47 2.16 30.17
N GLY A 55 -4.76 1.91 30.43
CA GLY A 55 -5.83 2.18 29.45
C GLY A 55 -5.84 1.27 28.22
N MET A 56 -5.15 0.12 28.24
CA MET A 56 -5.24 -0.90 27.19
C MET A 56 -6.25 -1.98 27.59
N VAL A 57 -7.54 -1.67 27.46
CA VAL A 57 -8.57 -2.70 27.44
C VAL A 57 -8.57 -3.32 26.04
N ARG A 58 -8.08 -4.57 25.90
CA ARG A 58 -8.39 -5.37 24.71
C ARG A 58 -9.89 -5.65 24.71
N ASN A 59 -10.65 -4.88 23.96
CA ASN A 59 -12.07 -5.10 23.72
C ASN A 59 -12.27 -5.72 22.33
N ALA A 60 -13.40 -6.39 22.11
CA ALA A 60 -13.73 -7.05 20.85
C ALA A 60 -13.63 -6.13 19.61
N SER A 61 -13.86 -4.82 19.81
CA SER A 61 -13.66 -3.80 18.76
C SER A 61 -12.20 -3.64 18.34
N ALA A 62 -11.22 -3.81 19.23
CA ALA A 62 -9.81 -3.78 18.86
C ALA A 62 -9.41 -4.99 17.99
N ASP A 63 -10.00 -6.16 18.25
CA ASP A 63 -9.78 -7.36 17.41
C ASP A 63 -10.49 -7.26 16.06
N GLU A 64 -11.68 -6.65 16.01
CA GLU A 64 -12.39 -6.33 14.76
C GLU A 64 -11.63 -5.28 13.94
N ASP A 65 -11.16 -4.20 14.55
CA ASP A 65 -10.35 -3.17 13.89
C ASP A 65 -9.05 -3.77 13.32
N ALA A 66 -8.39 -4.66 14.06
CA ALA A 66 -7.20 -5.35 13.59
C ALA A 66 -7.48 -6.29 12.41
N ARG A 67 -8.63 -7.00 12.42
CA ARG A 67 -9.05 -7.86 11.30
C ARG A 67 -9.38 -7.04 10.06
N THR A 68 -10.13 -5.95 10.22
CA THR A 68 -10.46 -5.02 9.13
C THR A 68 -9.18 -4.43 8.54
N ALA A 69 -8.25 -3.94 9.36
CA ALA A 69 -6.99 -3.38 8.88
C ALA A 69 -6.14 -4.40 8.09
N ARG A 70 -6.14 -5.68 8.52
CA ARG A 70 -5.44 -6.77 7.80
C ARG A 70 -6.10 -7.08 6.46
N TRP A 71 -7.43 -7.22 6.42
CA TRP A 71 -8.17 -7.44 5.17
C TRP A 71 -7.94 -6.31 4.18
N GLN A 72 -8.01 -5.07 4.67
CA GLN A 72 -7.74 -3.87 3.89
C GLN A 72 -6.33 -3.89 3.29
N ALA A 73 -5.30 -4.19 4.09
CA ALA A 73 -3.93 -4.28 3.59
C ALA A 73 -3.76 -5.39 2.53
N GLN A 74 -4.45 -6.53 2.68
CA GLN A 74 -4.42 -7.62 1.70
C GLN A 74 -5.03 -7.21 0.36
N GLU A 75 -6.16 -6.50 0.38
CA GLU A 75 -6.83 -6.04 -0.85
C GLU A 75 -6.01 -4.99 -1.59
N VAL A 76 -5.35 -4.08 -0.87
CA VAL A 76 -4.38 -3.13 -1.46
C VAL A 76 -3.28 -3.88 -2.22
N VAL A 77 -2.66 -4.86 -1.57
CA VAL A 77 -1.62 -5.68 -2.18
C VAL A 77 -2.17 -6.44 -3.39
N ALA A 78 -3.34 -7.05 -3.27
CA ALA A 78 -3.99 -7.77 -4.36
C ALA A 78 -4.29 -6.85 -5.56
N TYR A 79 -4.74 -5.62 -5.32
CA TYR A 79 -4.96 -4.61 -6.37
C TYR A 79 -3.66 -4.25 -7.11
N LEU A 80 -2.58 -3.99 -6.38
CA LEU A 80 -1.27 -3.70 -6.96
C LEU A 80 -0.80 -4.84 -7.88
N PHE A 81 -0.95 -6.10 -7.44
CA PHE A 81 -0.57 -7.26 -8.25
C PHE A 81 -1.49 -7.51 -9.45
N ARG A 82 -2.79 -7.28 -9.30
CA ARG A 82 -3.78 -7.47 -10.37
C ARG A 82 -3.61 -6.46 -11.50
N THR A 83 -3.18 -5.24 -11.17
CA THR A 83 -3.00 -4.16 -12.13
C THR A 83 -1.56 -4.03 -12.63
N ALA A 84 -0.60 -4.71 -12.00
CA ALA A 84 0.79 -4.68 -12.44
C ALA A 84 0.97 -5.37 -13.80
N LEU A 85 1.68 -4.69 -14.68
CA LEU A 85 1.96 -5.12 -16.04
C LEU A 85 3.12 -6.12 -16.07
N PRO A 86 3.06 -7.15 -16.93
CA PRO A 86 4.24 -7.87 -17.39
C PRO A 86 5.31 -6.91 -17.93
N ILE A 87 6.58 -7.35 -17.92
CA ILE A 87 7.71 -6.51 -18.37
C ILE A 87 7.56 -6.12 -19.84
N ASP A 88 7.14 -7.05 -20.69
CA ASP A 88 6.91 -6.84 -22.13
C ASP A 88 5.75 -5.88 -22.42
N GLU A 89 4.69 -5.92 -21.61
CA GLU A 89 3.61 -4.93 -21.69
C GLU A 89 4.08 -3.54 -21.26
N ALA A 90 4.86 -3.43 -20.18
CA ALA A 90 5.45 -2.17 -19.75
C ALA A 90 6.44 -1.62 -20.78
N ALA A 91 7.24 -2.49 -21.40
CA ALA A 91 8.16 -2.15 -22.49
C ALA A 91 7.40 -1.58 -23.69
N THR A 92 6.32 -2.25 -24.09
CA THR A 92 5.42 -1.79 -25.16
C THR A 92 4.80 -0.43 -24.83
N LEU A 93 4.30 -0.25 -23.61
CA LEU A 93 3.71 1.01 -23.14
C LEU A 93 4.72 2.17 -23.22
N LEU A 94 5.96 1.93 -22.80
CA LEU A 94 7.02 2.92 -22.77
C LEU A 94 7.75 3.09 -24.12
N ALA A 95 7.43 2.27 -25.12
CA ALA A 95 8.14 2.19 -26.40
C ALA A 95 9.66 1.98 -26.25
N ILE A 96 10.05 1.10 -25.32
CA ILE A 96 11.44 0.68 -25.06
C ILE A 96 11.55 -0.85 -25.02
N ASP A 97 12.76 -1.41 -24.96
CA ASP A 97 12.97 -2.85 -24.82
C ASP A 97 12.79 -3.34 -23.37
N SER A 98 12.41 -4.61 -23.21
CA SER A 98 12.27 -5.27 -21.89
C SER A 98 13.55 -5.20 -21.05
N GLU A 99 14.72 -5.28 -21.68
CA GLU A 99 16.02 -5.12 -20.98
C GLU A 99 16.19 -3.69 -20.45
N GLN A 100 15.69 -2.69 -21.18
CA GLN A 100 15.68 -1.30 -20.74
C GLN A 100 14.78 -1.11 -19.52
N VAL A 101 13.60 -1.76 -19.49
CA VAL A 101 12.70 -1.77 -18.33
C VAL A 101 13.41 -2.36 -17.11
N LEU A 102 14.05 -3.52 -17.27
CA LEU A 102 14.79 -4.19 -16.18
C LEU A 102 15.93 -3.32 -15.65
N ARG A 103 16.74 -2.72 -16.52
CA ARG A 103 17.79 -1.76 -16.10
C ARG A 103 17.23 -0.58 -15.33
N ARG A 104 16.04 -0.10 -15.69
CA ARG A 104 15.37 0.99 -14.96
C ARG A 104 14.91 0.57 -13.57
N VAL A 105 14.46 -0.68 -13.42
CA VAL A 105 14.14 -1.29 -12.13
C VAL A 105 15.41 -1.40 -11.27
N GLU A 106 16.50 -1.92 -11.84
CA GLU A 106 17.80 -2.01 -11.15
C GLU A 106 18.34 -0.64 -10.75
N ALA A 107 18.15 0.38 -11.59
CA ALA A 107 18.56 1.76 -11.33
C ALA A 107 17.64 2.50 -10.34
N GLY A 108 16.57 1.87 -9.85
CA GLY A 108 15.61 2.52 -8.95
C GLY A 108 14.82 3.66 -9.58
N THR A 109 14.69 3.65 -10.92
CA THR A 109 13.92 4.65 -11.69
C THR A 109 12.56 4.13 -12.15
N LEU A 110 12.26 2.89 -11.80
CA LEU A 110 10.97 2.23 -11.94
C LEU A 110 10.86 1.21 -10.82
N LEU A 111 9.68 1.06 -10.24
CA LEU A 111 9.37 0.04 -9.24
C LEU A 111 8.93 -1.24 -9.93
N ALA A 112 9.29 -2.35 -9.31
CA ALA A 112 8.75 -3.65 -9.65
C ALA A 112 8.30 -4.38 -8.39
N ILE A 113 7.27 -5.20 -8.53
CA ILE A 113 6.82 -6.14 -7.50
C ILE A 113 7.03 -7.55 -8.01
N SER A 114 7.43 -8.46 -7.13
CA SER A 114 7.56 -9.87 -7.46
C SER A 114 6.49 -10.69 -6.76
N SER A 115 5.84 -11.59 -7.49
CA SER A 115 4.95 -12.59 -6.92
C SER A 115 5.12 -13.90 -7.67
N ASN A 116 5.28 -15.00 -6.93
CA ASN A 116 5.47 -16.34 -7.48
C ASN A 116 6.59 -16.43 -8.53
N GLY A 117 7.69 -15.69 -8.32
CA GLY A 117 8.84 -15.67 -9.24
C GLY A 117 8.65 -14.81 -10.49
N GLN A 118 7.50 -14.17 -10.66
CA GLN A 118 7.25 -13.24 -11.77
C GLN A 118 7.44 -11.80 -11.31
N VAL A 119 8.32 -11.07 -12.02
CA VAL A 119 8.51 -9.63 -11.86
C VAL A 119 7.44 -8.91 -12.67
N ARG A 120 6.75 -7.95 -12.04
CA ARG A 120 5.73 -7.12 -12.68
C ARG A 120 5.93 -5.66 -12.33
N ILE A 121 5.45 -4.79 -13.21
CA ILE A 121 5.57 -3.34 -13.12
C ILE A 121 4.21 -2.76 -12.72
N PRO A 122 4.06 -2.26 -11.47
CA PRO A 122 2.82 -1.65 -11.00
C PRO A 122 2.31 -0.53 -11.91
N ALA A 123 1.04 -0.62 -12.35
CA ALA A 123 0.45 0.33 -13.28
C ALA A 123 0.31 1.76 -12.74
N LEU A 124 0.36 1.95 -11.41
CA LEU A 124 0.29 3.27 -10.76
C LEU A 124 1.43 4.22 -11.13
N GLN A 125 2.49 3.69 -11.75
CA GLN A 125 3.63 4.45 -12.28
C GLN A 125 3.34 5.07 -13.65
N PHE A 126 2.21 4.71 -14.26
CA PHE A 126 1.83 5.15 -15.59
C PHE A 126 0.49 5.90 -15.55
N ASP A 127 0.29 6.72 -16.58
CA ASP A 127 -0.93 7.44 -16.86
C ASP A 127 -1.06 7.68 -18.36
N HIS A 128 -2.22 7.34 -18.93
CA HIS A 128 -2.51 7.49 -20.38
C HIS A 128 -1.41 7.00 -21.34
N GLY A 129 -0.73 5.90 -20.98
CA GLY A 129 0.32 5.28 -21.81
C GLY A 129 1.70 5.92 -21.67
N ALA A 130 1.90 6.81 -20.71
CA ALA A 130 3.20 7.39 -20.36
C ALA A 130 3.51 7.17 -18.87
N GLU A 131 4.77 7.35 -18.50
CA GLU A 131 5.18 7.42 -17.09
C GLU A 131 4.68 8.70 -16.44
N VAL A 132 4.29 8.62 -15.16
CA VAL A 132 3.94 9.81 -14.38
C VAL A 132 5.11 10.80 -14.41
N PRO A 133 4.86 12.11 -14.66
CA PRO A 133 5.94 13.10 -14.77
C PRO A 133 6.87 13.10 -13.56
N ASN A 134 8.18 13.15 -13.83
CA ASN A 134 9.24 13.19 -12.82
C ASN A 134 9.28 11.99 -11.83
N LEU A 135 8.60 10.88 -12.13
CA LEU A 135 8.62 9.67 -11.28
C LEU A 135 10.06 9.24 -10.95
N SER A 136 10.92 9.16 -11.97
CA SER A 136 12.32 8.79 -11.79
C SER A 136 13.08 9.67 -10.78
N ASP A 137 12.79 10.96 -10.73
CA ASP A 137 13.44 11.88 -9.78
C ASP A 137 12.93 11.69 -8.36
N VAL A 138 11.62 11.42 -8.22
CA VAL A 138 11.03 11.07 -6.92
C VAL A 138 11.62 9.78 -6.38
N LEU A 139 11.65 8.71 -7.19
CA LEU A 139 12.14 7.41 -6.74
C LEU A 139 13.62 7.44 -6.32
N ARG A 140 14.46 8.22 -7.02
CA ARG A 140 15.88 8.39 -6.64
C ARG A 140 16.08 9.16 -5.34
N ALA A 141 15.12 10.01 -4.95
CA ALA A 141 15.19 10.77 -3.71
C ALA A 141 14.76 9.96 -2.48
N LEU A 142 14.08 8.83 -2.68
CA LEU A 142 13.67 7.95 -1.60
C LEU A 142 14.87 7.15 -1.06
N PRO A 143 14.86 6.76 0.23
CA PRO A 143 15.84 5.84 0.79
C PRO A 143 15.97 4.57 -0.05
N GLN A 144 17.22 4.13 -0.26
CA GLN A 144 17.50 2.91 -1.03
C GLN A 144 17.02 1.67 -0.26
N GLY A 145 16.50 0.68 -0.99
CA GLY A 145 16.06 -0.59 -0.42
C GLY A 145 14.67 -0.59 0.22
N MET A 146 13.89 0.49 0.04
CA MET A 146 12.48 0.50 0.43
C MET A 146 11.66 -0.55 -0.31
N ASP A 147 10.67 -1.10 0.39
CA ASP A 147 9.72 -2.04 -0.22
C ASP A 147 8.84 -1.33 -1.25
N ALA A 148 8.64 -1.95 -2.41
CA ALA A 148 7.88 -1.34 -3.50
C ALA A 148 6.41 -1.09 -3.12
N VAL A 149 5.78 -1.95 -2.31
CA VAL A 149 4.40 -1.74 -1.85
C VAL A 149 4.32 -0.55 -0.90
N GLU A 150 5.32 -0.37 -0.04
CA GLU A 150 5.40 0.79 0.84
C GLU A 150 5.49 2.10 0.04
N VAL A 151 6.38 2.15 -0.96
CA VAL A 151 6.53 3.32 -1.83
C VAL A 151 5.24 3.60 -2.60
N LEU A 152 4.62 2.57 -3.20
CA LEU A 152 3.36 2.71 -3.94
C LEU A 152 2.22 3.15 -3.04
N SER A 153 2.20 2.69 -1.79
CA SER A 153 1.19 3.11 -0.82
C SER A 153 1.31 4.59 -0.50
N TRP A 154 2.53 5.07 -0.25
CA TRP A 154 2.81 6.51 -0.08
C TRP A 154 2.46 7.32 -1.33
N TRP A 155 2.83 6.81 -2.52
CA TRP A 155 2.65 7.46 -3.82
C TRP A 155 1.20 7.85 -4.13
N VAL A 156 0.24 7.04 -3.67
CA VAL A 156 -1.20 7.27 -3.88
C VAL A 156 -1.92 7.78 -2.63
N THR A 157 -1.22 8.00 -1.52
CA THR A 157 -1.82 8.54 -0.30
C THR A 157 -1.96 10.06 -0.39
N PRO A 158 -3.18 10.62 -0.21
CA PRO A 158 -3.40 12.05 -0.16
C PRO A 158 -2.69 12.72 1.02
N ASN A 159 -2.11 13.90 0.78
CA ASN A 159 -1.41 14.67 1.81
C ASN A 159 -1.76 16.16 1.74
N GLU A 160 -2.01 16.76 2.90
CA GLU A 160 -2.38 18.19 3.07
C GLU A 160 -1.22 19.17 2.76
N ASP A 161 0.04 18.71 2.79
CA ASP A 161 1.24 19.46 2.41
C ASP A 161 1.36 19.66 0.89
N LEU A 162 0.67 18.84 0.10
CA LEU A 162 0.53 19.02 -1.35
C LEU A 162 -0.72 19.85 -1.64
N ALA A 163 -0.60 20.81 -2.57
CA ALA A 163 -1.70 21.71 -2.87
C ALA A 163 -2.95 20.92 -3.32
N GLY A 164 -4.10 21.24 -2.73
CA GLY A 164 -5.35 20.51 -2.97
C GLY A 164 -5.53 19.26 -2.10
N GLY A 165 -4.57 18.92 -1.23
CA GLY A 165 -4.69 17.77 -0.33
C GLY A 165 -4.63 16.43 -1.06
N VAL A 166 -4.01 16.38 -2.24
CA VAL A 166 -3.97 15.22 -3.14
C VAL A 166 -2.73 14.34 -2.90
N SER A 167 -2.64 13.21 -3.58
CA SER A 167 -1.49 12.31 -3.49
C SER A 167 -0.29 12.81 -4.32
N PRO A 168 0.94 12.34 -4.05
CA PRO A 168 2.11 12.64 -4.88
C PRO A 168 1.88 12.36 -6.37
N ARG A 169 1.27 11.20 -6.70
CA ARG A 169 0.92 10.83 -8.07
C ARG A 169 0.02 11.87 -8.72
N GLU A 170 -1.11 12.16 -8.06
CA GLU A 170 -2.14 13.04 -8.59
C GLU A 170 -1.62 14.47 -8.73
N PHE A 171 -0.84 14.95 -7.75
CA PHE A 171 -0.22 16.26 -7.80
C PHE A 171 0.68 16.44 -9.03
N LEU A 172 1.48 15.42 -9.37
CA LEU A 172 2.36 15.47 -10.54
C LEU A 172 1.60 15.35 -11.86
N LEU A 173 0.53 14.55 -11.90
CA LEU A 173 -0.34 14.46 -13.07
C LEU A 173 -1.08 15.78 -13.36
N GLN A 174 -1.41 16.53 -12.32
CA GLN A 174 -1.98 17.88 -12.44
C GLN A 174 -0.94 18.95 -12.80
N GLY A 175 0.32 18.59 -13.05
CA GLY A 175 1.40 19.51 -13.40
C GLY A 175 2.03 20.23 -12.21
N GLY A 176 1.87 19.68 -11.00
CA GLY A 176 2.49 20.19 -9.78
C GLY A 176 4.03 20.15 -9.82
N ASP A 177 4.67 21.02 -9.04
CA ASP A 177 6.13 21.11 -8.96
C ASP A 177 6.73 19.91 -8.20
N VAL A 178 7.58 19.14 -8.88
CA VAL A 178 8.30 17.99 -8.30
C VAL A 178 9.00 18.33 -6.99
N ARG A 179 9.53 19.55 -6.82
CA ARG A 179 10.23 19.96 -5.59
C ARG A 179 9.35 19.90 -4.35
N ALA A 180 8.03 20.11 -4.48
CA ALA A 180 7.11 19.95 -3.37
C ALA A 180 6.98 18.48 -2.94
N VAL A 181 6.90 17.57 -3.92
CA VAL A 181 6.85 16.12 -3.68
C VAL A 181 8.15 15.63 -3.07
N LEU A 182 9.29 16.10 -3.55
CA LEU A 182 10.60 15.72 -2.99
C LEU A 182 10.75 16.13 -1.52
N ARG A 183 10.35 17.36 -1.18
CA ARG A 183 10.33 17.81 0.22
C ARG A 183 9.43 16.94 1.08
N TYR A 184 8.21 16.67 0.60
CA TYR A 184 7.28 15.80 1.30
C TYR A 184 7.84 14.38 1.51
N ALA A 185 8.51 13.82 0.49
CA ALA A 185 9.16 12.51 0.59
C ALA A 185 10.25 12.50 1.67
N MET A 186 11.10 13.53 1.70
CA MET A 186 12.17 13.68 2.70
C MET A 186 11.62 13.80 4.12
N ASP A 187 10.52 14.55 4.31
CA ASP A 187 9.88 14.69 5.62
C ASP A 187 9.20 13.39 6.08
N THR A 188 8.79 12.53 5.14
CA THR A 188 8.10 11.27 5.45
C THR A 188 9.05 10.13 5.81
N PHE A 189 10.19 10.04 5.13
CA PHE A 189 11.10 8.88 5.17
C PHE A 189 12.45 9.16 5.86
N GLN A 190 12.48 10.15 6.76
CA GLN A 190 13.65 10.50 7.59
C GLN A 190 13.99 9.44 8.64
#